data_AF-A0A8T5TCH3-F1
#
_entry.id   AF-A0A8T5TCH3-F1
#
_cell.length_a   1.000
_cell.length_b   1.000
_cell.length_c   1.000
_cell.angle_alpha   90.00
_cell.angle_beta   90.00
_cell.angle_gamma   90.00
#
_symmetry.space_group_name_H-M   'P 1'
#
loop_
_entity.id
_entity.type
_entity.pdbx_description
1 polymer ?
#
loop_
_entity_poly.entity_id
_entity_poly.type
_entity_poly.pdbx_seq_one_letter_code
_entity_poly.pdbx_strand_id
1 'polypeptide(L)'
;MSHPALNKLTRGEELFDSGYLDEALEILSDQSQYEGLNLQQKSYFQFLMGLILLYLNKGEDLVSLGETIYKEGQKCNDKLQSFDGLF
;
A
#
# COMPACT_ATOMS: atom_id res chain seq x y z
N MET A 1 10.06 7.05 -18.19
CA MET A 1 11.01 7.02 -17.06
C MET A 1 10.37 6.22 -15.96
N SER A 2 10.98 5.12 -15.50
CA SER A 2 10.42 4.33 -14.40
C SER A 2 10.45 5.18 -13.13
N HIS A 3 9.30 5.32 -12.48
CA HIS A 3 9.23 6.02 -11.21
C HIS A 3 10.01 5.21 -10.17
N PRO A 4 10.90 5.79 -9.36
CA PRO A 4 11.70 5.04 -8.38
C PRO A 4 10.87 4.13 -7.45
N ALA A 5 9.64 4.55 -7.14
CA ALA A 5 8.67 3.75 -6.39
C ALA A 5 8.26 2.47 -7.14
N LEU A 6 8.07 2.52 -8.47
CA LEU A 6 7.72 1.32 -9.25
C LEU A 6 8.85 0.28 -9.25
N ASN A 7 10.11 0.71 -9.25
CA ASN A 7 11.24 -0.22 -9.14
C ASN A 7 11.26 -0.93 -7.78
N LYS A 8 10.86 -0.24 -6.71
CA LYS A 8 10.78 -0.82 -5.36
C LYS A 8 9.59 -1.77 -5.22
N LEU A 9 8.46 -1.46 -5.86
CA LEU A 9 7.33 -2.38 -5.94
C LEU A 9 7.74 -3.70 -6.59
N THR A 10 8.34 -3.63 -7.79
CA THR A 10 8.83 -4.82 -8.49
C THR A 10 9.84 -5.59 -7.65
N ARG A 11 10.74 -4.89 -6.94
CA ARG A 11 11.69 -5.56 -6.04
C ARG A 11 11.00 -6.25 -4.86
N GLY A 12 9.97 -5.62 -4.28
CA GLY A 12 9.16 -6.23 -3.22
C GLY A 12 8.41 -7.47 -3.70
N GLU A 13 7.88 -7.45 -4.93
CA GLU A 13 7.26 -8.63 -5.57
C GLU A 13 8.28 -9.76 -5.76
N GLU A 14 9.46 -9.47 -6.31
CA GLU A 14 10.51 -10.48 -6.49
C GLU A 14 10.91 -11.15 -5.16
N LEU A 15 11.03 -10.36 -4.09
CA LEU A 15 11.35 -10.88 -2.76
C LEU A 15 10.21 -11.72 -2.19
N PHE A 16 8.96 -11.27 -2.36
CA PHE A 16 7.77 -12.01 -1.98
C PHE A 16 7.69 -13.36 -2.68
N ASP A 17 7.85 -13.39 -4.01
CA ASP A 17 7.82 -14.60 -4.83
C ASP A 17 8.96 -15.56 -4.47
N SER A 18 10.09 -15.01 -4.02
CA SER A 18 11.25 -15.78 -3.56
C SER A 18 11.16 -16.23 -2.09
N GLY A 19 10.09 -15.84 -1.37
CA GLY A 19 9.87 -16.20 0.03
C GLY A 19 10.63 -15.35 1.07
N TYR A 20 11.31 -14.29 0.65
CA TYR A 20 12.02 -13.35 1.53
C TYR A 20 11.05 -12.30 2.09
N LEU A 21 10.10 -12.76 2.90
CA LEU A 21 8.95 -11.97 3.34
C LEU A 21 9.32 -10.77 4.23
N ASP A 22 10.25 -10.92 5.17
CA ASP A 22 10.68 -9.81 6.02
C ASP A 22 11.41 -8.71 5.23
N GLU A 23 12.26 -9.10 4.26
CA GLU A 23 12.96 -8.16 3.37
C GLU A 23 11.98 -7.46 2.42
N ALA A 24 10.99 -8.19 1.90
CA ALA A 24 9.92 -7.62 1.11
C ALA A 24 9.13 -6.58 1.92
N LEU A 25 8.81 -6.88 3.18
CA LEU A 25 8.12 -5.97 4.08
C LEU A 25 8.94 -4.70 4.34
N GLU A 26 10.24 -4.84 4.61
CA GLU A 26 11.14 -3.71 4.87
C GLU A 26 11.17 -2.73 3.68
N ILE A 27 11.29 -3.25 2.45
CA ILE A 27 11.32 -2.41 1.25
C ILE A 27 9.98 -1.70 1.03
N LEU A 28 8.85 -2.38 1.26
CA LEU A 28 7.51 -1.89 0.96
C LEU A 28 6.92 -0.96 2.04
N SER A 29 7.43 -1.01 3.27
CA SER A 29 6.89 -0.29 4.43
C SER A 29 7.31 1.18 4.54
N ASP A 30 8.27 1.62 3.72
CA ASP A 30 8.68 3.01 3.66
C ASP A 30 7.62 3.87 2.95
N GLN A 31 6.83 4.60 3.75
CA GLN A 31 5.70 5.41 3.30
C GLN A 31 6.08 6.57 2.38
N SER A 32 7.34 7.01 2.39
CA SER A 32 7.81 8.06 1.47
C SER A 32 7.68 7.64 0.01
N GLN A 33 7.64 6.33 -0.25
CA GLN A 33 7.47 5.74 -1.58
C GLN A 33 6.08 5.93 -2.17
N TYR A 34 5.10 6.30 -1.34
CA TYR A 34 3.74 6.58 -1.79
C TYR A 34 3.58 8.00 -2.34
N GLU A 35 4.58 8.87 -2.18
CA GLU A 35 4.51 10.23 -2.72
C GLU A 35 4.56 10.21 -4.25
N GLY A 36 3.63 10.91 -4.90
CA GLY A 36 3.50 10.93 -6.36
C GLY A 36 2.80 9.71 -6.99
N LEU A 37 2.55 8.64 -6.23
CA LEU A 37 1.79 7.48 -6.73
C LEU A 37 0.29 7.80 -6.85
N ASN A 38 -0.33 7.24 -7.89
CA ASN A 38 -1.79 7.27 -8.02
C ASN A 38 -2.46 6.25 -7.06
N LEU A 39 -3.79 6.36 -6.92
CA LEU A 39 -4.54 5.52 -5.99
C LEU A 39 -4.35 4.02 -6.27
N GLN A 40 -4.41 3.61 -7.54
CA GLN A 40 -4.27 2.21 -7.94
C GLN A 40 -2.89 1.64 -7.54
N GLN A 41 -1.82 2.41 -7.78
CA GLN A 41 -0.47 2.04 -7.41
C GLN A 41 -0.33 1.89 -5.88
N LYS A 42 -0.85 2.86 -5.11
CA LYS A 42 -0.86 2.79 -3.64
C LYS A 42 -1.60 1.57 -3.12
N SER A 43 -2.79 1.31 -3.66
CA SER A 43 -3.59 0.14 -3.29
C SER A 43 -2.86 -1.17 -3.54
N TYR A 44 -2.06 -1.24 -4.60
CA TYR A 44 -1.29 -2.44 -4.92
C TYR A 44 -0.12 -2.67 -3.95
N PHE A 45 0.60 -1.61 -3.56
CA PHE A 45 1.59 -1.70 -2.47
C PHE A 45 0.95 -2.19 -1.17
N GLN A 46 -0.17 -1.58 -0.79
CA GLN A 46 -0.91 -1.92 0.43
C GLN A 46 -1.41 -3.37 0.39
N PHE A 47 -1.86 -3.85 -0.76
CA PHE A 47 -2.27 -5.24 -0.96
C PHE A 47 -1.12 -6.21 -0.74
N LEU A 48 0.04 -5.97 -1.37
CA LEU A 48 1.21 -6.84 -1.23
C LEU A 48 1.73 -6.87 0.21
N MET A 49 1.79 -5.72 0.88
CA MET A 49 2.12 -5.64 2.30
C MET A 49 1.13 -6.43 3.16
N GLY A 50 -0.17 -6.34 2.89
CA GLY A 50 -1.19 -7.09 3.61
C GLY A 50 -1.00 -8.61 3.49
N LEU A 51 -0.68 -9.10 2.29
CA LEU A 51 -0.34 -10.50 2.07
C LEU A 51 0.90 -10.90 2.87
N ILE A 52 1.97 -10.12 2.80
CA ILE A 52 3.21 -10.40 3.54
C ILE A 52 2.95 -10.47 5.05
N LEU A 53 2.22 -9.51 5.62
CA LEU A 53 1.90 -9.49 7.04
C LEU A 53 1.05 -10.71 7.45
N LEU A 54 0.12 -11.13 6.59
CA LEU A 54 -0.67 -12.35 6.80
C LEU A 54 0.23 -13.59 6.86
N TYR A 55 1.14 -13.76 5.90
CA TYR A 55 2.05 -14.92 5.87
C TYR A 55 3.03 -14.94 7.05
N LEU A 56 3.48 -13.75 7.50
CA LEU A 56 4.34 -13.61 8.68
C LEU A 56 3.57 -13.73 10.02
N ASN A 57 2.24 -13.91 9.97
CA ASN A 57 1.37 -13.94 11.15
C ASN A 57 1.49 -12.67 12.03
N LYS A 58 1.75 -11.50 11.41
CA LYS A 58 1.83 -10.19 12.07
C LYS A 58 0.45 -9.53 12.10
N GLY A 59 -0.47 -10.13 12.87
CA GLY A 59 -1.89 -9.75 12.89
C GLY A 59 -2.17 -8.31 13.31
N GLU A 60 -1.44 -7.79 14.30
CA GLU A 60 -1.62 -6.41 14.79
C GLU A 60 -1.23 -5.37 13.72
N ASP A 61 -0.12 -5.62 13.02
CA ASP A 61 0.33 -4.79 11.91
C ASP A 61 -0.66 -4.84 10.74
N LEU A 62 -1.21 -6.03 10.45
CA LEU A 62 -2.22 -6.20 9.41
C LEU A 62 -3.51 -5.42 9.72
N VAL A 63 -3.96 -5.43 10.96
CA VAL A 63 -5.12 -4.62 11.41
C VAL A 63 -4.82 -3.13 11.25
N SER A 64 -3.63 -2.69 11.68
CA SER A 64 -3.20 -1.30 11.57
C SER A 64 -3.13 -0.81 10.12
N LEU A 65 -2.64 -1.66 9.20
CA LEU A 65 -2.66 -1.41 7.77
C LEU A 65 -4.09 -1.29 7.23
N GLY A 66 -4.98 -2.20 7.62
CA GLY A 66 -6.40 -2.18 7.24
C GLY A 66 -7.11 -0.90 7.66
N GLU A 67 -6.88 -0.44 8.90
CA GLU A 67 -7.42 0.85 9.38
C GLU A 67 -6.91 2.04 8.57
N THR A 68 -5.65 2.01 8.16
CA THR A 68 -5.04 3.06 7.35
C THR A 68 -5.70 3.15 5.98
N ILE A 69 -5.82 2.00 5.29
CA ILE A 69 -6.50 1.89 3.99
C ILE A 69 -7.96 2.37 4.10
N TYR A 70 -8.67 1.96 5.15
CA TYR A 70 -10.05 2.38 5.39
C TYR A 70 -10.18 3.90 5.53
N LYS A 71 -9.33 4.53 6.35
CA LYS A 71 -9.31 5.99 6.54
C LYS A 71 -8.97 6.73 5.24
N GLU A 72 -8.08 6.21 4.41
CA GLU A 72 -7.78 6.77 3.09
C GLU A 72 -8.99 6.67 2.14
N GLY A 73 -9.66 5.51 2.11
CA GLY A 73 -10.87 5.29 1.35
C GLY A 73 -12.00 6.24 1.76
N GLN A 74 -12.19 6.47 3.07
CA GLN A 74 -13.16 7.45 3.57
C GLN A 74 -12.85 8.87 3.07
N LYS A 75 -11.59 9.31 3.15
CA LYS A 75 -11.19 10.64 2.64
C LYS A 75 -11.47 10.79 1.14
N CYS A 76 -11.30 9.74 0.36
CA CYS A 76 -11.64 9.74 -1.06
C CYS A 76 -13.15 9.89 -1.27
N ASN A 77 -13.95 9.15 -0.50
CA ASN A 77 -15.41 9.23 -0.56
C ASN A 77 -15.94 10.61 -0.14
N ASP A 78 -15.43 11.18 0.95
CA ASP A 78 -15.84 12.50 1.45
C ASP A 78 -15.52 13.60 0.42
N LYS A 79 -14.36 13.51 -0.23
CA LYS A 79 -14.01 14.42 -1.33
C LYS A 79 -15.00 14.31 -2.48
N LEU A 80 -15.37 13.10 -2.90
CA LEU A 80 -16.37 12.92 -3.96
C LEU A 80 -17.71 13.53 -3.58
N GLN A 81 -18.21 13.27 -2.36
CA GLN A 81 -19.45 13.86 -1.86
C GLN A 81 -19.40 15.38 -1.77
N SER A 82 -18.23 15.98 -1.48
CA SER A 82 -18.07 17.44 -1.49
C SER A 82 -18.21 18.06 -2.89
N PHE A 83 -18.00 17.30 -3.96
CA PHE A 83 -18.26 17.74 -5.34
C PHE A 83 -19.72 17.59 -5.75
N ASP A 84 -20.49 16.68 -5.13
CA ASP A 84 -21.92 16.51 -5.40
C ASP A 84 -22.76 17.71 -4.91
N GLY A 85 -22.25 18.51 -3.97
CA GLY A 85 -22.90 19.73 -3.48
C GLY A 85 -22.62 21.01 -4.27
N LEU A 86 -21.86 20.92 -5.38
CA LEU A 86 -21.49 22.06 -6.24
C LEU A 86 -22.30 22.14 -7.54
N PHE A 87 -23.35 21.32 -7.68
CA PHE A 87 -24.29 21.33 -8.81
C PHE A 87 -25.73 21.59 -8.37
#